data_AF-A0A392PWU4-F1
#
_entry.id   AF-A0A392PWU4-F1
#
_cell.length_a   1.000
_cell.length_b   1.000
_cell.length_c   1.000
_cell.angle_alpha   90.00
_cell.angle_beta   90.00
_cell.angle_gamma   90.00
#
_symmetry.space_group_name_H-M   'P 1'
#
loop_
_entity.id
_entity.type
_entity.pdbx_description
1 polymer ?
#
loop_
_entity_poly.entity_id
_entity_poly.type
_entity_poly.pdbx_seq_one_letter_code
_entity_poly.pdbx_strand_id
1 'polypeptide(L)'
;NPQIPAKYDSKSDRQLDKVSEAYDKWLAQDQMLFTWLLSTQAESVLPRTVGCRHAFHVWEQIHKYFNAHLKAKVRQLRSELKTVKKGTKSITKFVLRVREIADTLISIGDPITEQDQIDSILEGLPEEYNPFVMMIYG
;
A
#
# COMPACT_ATOMS: atom_id res chain seq x y z
N ASN A 1 -0.04 -17.30 -10.41
CA ASN A 1 0.57 -18.40 -9.66
C ASN A 1 1.89 -18.77 -10.31
N PRO A 2 3.00 -18.94 -9.58
CA PRO A 2 4.24 -19.39 -10.20
C PRO A 2 4.06 -20.79 -10.80
N GLN A 3 4.64 -21.00 -11.98
CA GLN A 3 4.71 -22.32 -12.60
C GLN A 3 5.89 -23.06 -11.98
N ILE A 4 5.62 -24.07 -11.17
CA ILE A 4 6.65 -24.87 -10.49
C ILE A 4 6.99 -26.06 -11.41
N PRO A 5 8.25 -26.20 -11.86
CA PRO A 5 8.66 -27.37 -12.64
C PRO A 5 8.43 -28.68 -11.87
N ALA A 6 8.29 -29.79 -12.59
CA ALA A 6 8.22 -31.09 -11.94
C ALA A 6 9.56 -31.41 -11.24
N LYS A 7 9.50 -31.81 -9.97
CA LYS A 7 10.70 -32.19 -9.20
C LYS A 7 11.47 -33.36 -9.84
N TYR A 8 10.77 -34.27 -10.51
CA TYR A 8 11.34 -35.44 -11.18
C TYR A 8 10.82 -35.50 -12.62
N ASP A 9 11.70 -35.76 -13.59
CA ASP A 9 11.34 -35.86 -15.02
C ASP A 9 10.70 -37.21 -15.37
N SER A 10 10.97 -38.25 -14.58
CA SER A 10 10.41 -39.59 -14.77
C SER A 10 10.12 -40.33 -13.45
N LYS A 11 9.39 -41.45 -13.54
CA LYS A 11 9.15 -42.35 -12.39
C LYS A 11 10.44 -43.00 -11.88
N SER A 12 11.38 -43.32 -12.77
CA SER A 12 12.69 -43.88 -12.43
C SER A 12 13.53 -42.85 -11.68
N ASP A 13 13.54 -41.60 -12.14
CA ASP A 13 14.24 -40.50 -11.45
C ASP A 13 13.66 -40.28 -10.05
N ARG A 14 12.33 -40.39 -9.89
CA ARG A 14 11.68 -40.35 -8.57
C ARG A 14 12.10 -41.50 -7.65
N GLN A 15 12.29 -42.71 -8.18
CA GLN A 15 12.76 -43.85 -7.37
C GLN A 15 14.22 -43.69 -6.93
N LEU A 16 15.03 -43.01 -7.76
CA LEU A 16 16.44 -42.72 -7.49
C LEU A 16 16.66 -41.36 -6.77
N ASP A 17 15.58 -40.65 -6.43
CA ASP A 17 15.58 -39.27 -5.92
C ASP A 17 16.43 -38.28 -6.75
N LYS A 18 16.50 -38.49 -8.06
CA LYS A 18 17.22 -37.63 -8.99
C LYS A 18 16.36 -36.43 -9.38
N VAL A 19 16.68 -35.27 -8.82
CA VAL A 19 15.96 -34.02 -9.09
C VAL A 19 16.24 -33.52 -10.51
N SER A 20 15.22 -32.93 -11.15
CA SER A 20 15.37 -32.33 -12.47
C SER A 20 16.18 -31.02 -12.41
N GLU A 21 17.00 -30.78 -13.44
CA GLU A 21 17.79 -29.55 -13.52
C GLU A 21 16.90 -28.29 -13.58
N ALA A 22 15.72 -28.41 -14.19
CA ALA A 22 14.73 -27.34 -14.26
C ALA A 22 14.17 -26.98 -12.87
N TYR A 23 13.86 -27.99 -12.04
CA TYR A 23 13.39 -27.76 -10.67
C TYR A 23 14.48 -27.17 -9.79
N ASP A 24 15.72 -27.67 -9.87
CA ASP A 24 16.84 -27.15 -9.08
C ASP A 24 17.14 -25.68 -9.40
N LYS A 25 17.17 -25.32 -10.68
CA LYS A 25 17.36 -23.92 -11.11
C LYS A 25 16.23 -23.02 -10.60
N TRP A 26 14.98 -23.49 -10.72
CA TRP A 26 13.82 -22.74 -10.21
C TRP A 26 13.89 -22.57 -8.69
N LEU A 27 14.21 -23.64 -7.95
CA LEU A 27 14.28 -23.61 -6.49
C LEU A 27 15.39 -22.65 -6.02
N ALA A 28 16.55 -22.67 -6.66
CA ALA A 28 17.63 -21.74 -6.34
C ALA A 28 17.17 -20.27 -6.50
N GLN A 29 16.49 -19.94 -7.60
CA GLN A 29 15.95 -18.59 -7.83
C GLN A 29 14.87 -18.22 -6.81
N ASP A 30 13.94 -19.13 -6.52
CA ASP A 30 12.89 -18.90 -5.52
C ASP A 30 13.48 -18.67 -4.12
N GLN A 31 14.48 -19.44 -3.70
CA GLN A 31 15.11 -19.28 -2.39
C GLN A 31 15.95 -18.00 -2.28
N MET A 32 16.59 -17.57 -3.37
CA MET A 32 17.26 -16.27 -3.43
C MET A 32 16.25 -15.13 -3.22
N LEU A 33 15.14 -15.15 -3.97
CA LEU A 33 14.07 -14.16 -3.83
C LEU A 33 13.43 -14.20 -2.45
N PHE A 34 13.21 -15.39 -1.89
CA PHE A 34 12.66 -15.58 -0.55
C PHE A 34 13.54 -14.93 0.51
N THR A 35 14.85 -15.19 0.47
CA THR A 35 15.82 -14.62 1.42
C THR A 35 15.90 -13.11 1.29
N TRP A 36 15.96 -12.60 0.05
CA TRP A 36 15.97 -11.15 -0.22
C TRP A 36 14.67 -10.47 0.25
N LEU A 37 13.52 -11.10 0.01
CA LEU A 37 12.25 -10.60 0.49
C LEU A 37 12.21 -10.57 2.01
N LEU A 38 12.72 -11.58 2.72
CA LEU A 38 12.73 -11.59 4.18
C LEU A 38 13.70 -10.55 4.77
N SER A 39 14.84 -10.28 4.13
CA SER A 39 15.83 -9.31 4.63
C SER A 39 15.41 -7.85 4.45
N THR A 40 14.47 -7.58 3.55
CA THR A 40 14.00 -6.21 3.22
C THR A 40 12.74 -5.80 3.98
N GLN A 41 12.14 -6.69 4.77
CA GLN A 41 10.89 -6.37 5.48
C GLN A 41 11.16 -5.69 6.81
N ALA A 42 10.21 -4.83 7.21
CA ALA A 42 10.15 -4.37 8.58
C ALA A 42 9.87 -5.55 9.54
N GLU A 43 10.47 -5.52 10.73
CA GLU A 43 10.32 -6.57 11.74
C GLU A 43 8.85 -6.83 12.11
N SER A 44 7.99 -5.81 12.03
CA SER A 44 6.55 -5.91 12.28
C SER A 44 5.79 -6.81 11.29
N VAL A 45 6.38 -7.11 10.13
CA VAL A 45 5.78 -7.94 9.06
C VAL A 45 6.27 -9.40 9.16
N LEU A 46 7.44 -9.65 9.73
CA LEU A 46 8.05 -10.98 9.84
C LEU A 46 7.14 -12.05 10.50
N PRO A 47 6.35 -11.76 11.55
CA PRO A 47 5.45 -12.76 12.13
C PRO A 47 4.41 -13.29 11.14
N ARG A 48 4.11 -12.54 10.07
CA ARG A 48 3.11 -12.92 9.04
C ARG A 48 3.68 -13.83 7.97
N THR A 49 5.00 -13.89 7.84
CA THR A 49 5.69 -14.73 6.84
C THR A 49 6.12 -16.07 7.43
N VAL A 50 5.90 -16.29 8.73
CA VAL A 50 6.13 -17.57 9.41
C VAL A 50 5.37 -18.69 8.70
N GLY A 51 6.09 -19.73 8.29
CA GLY A 51 5.53 -20.88 7.58
C GLY A 51 5.49 -20.74 6.05
N CYS A 52 5.83 -19.57 5.51
CA CYS A 52 6.04 -19.42 4.06
C CYS A 52 7.29 -20.19 3.62
N ARG A 53 7.18 -20.94 2.51
CA ARG A 53 8.28 -21.76 1.97
C ARG A 53 8.89 -21.23 0.68
N HIS A 54 8.17 -20.35 0.00
CA HIS A 54 8.49 -19.86 -1.33
C HIS A 54 8.30 -18.35 -1.38
N ALA A 55 9.05 -17.68 -2.24
CA ALA A 55 9.02 -16.22 -2.37
C ALA A 55 7.60 -15.71 -2.67
N PHE A 56 6.83 -16.45 -3.47
CA PHE A 56 5.46 -16.07 -3.81
C PHE A 56 4.52 -16.01 -2.60
N HIS A 57 4.67 -16.93 -1.64
CA HIS A 57 3.85 -16.93 -0.43
C HIS A 57 4.15 -15.70 0.43
N VAL A 58 5.43 -15.38 0.58
CA VAL A 58 5.89 -14.19 1.29
C VAL A 58 5.34 -12.94 0.62
N TRP A 59 5.48 -12.85 -0.70
CA TRP A 59 4.97 -11.74 -1.50
C TRP A 59 3.45 -11.55 -1.36
N GLU A 60 2.68 -12.64 -1.40
CA GLU A 60 1.23 -12.59 -1.21
C GLU A 60 0.83 -12.09 0.18
N GLN A 61 1.52 -12.53 1.24
CA GLN A 61 1.25 -12.05 2.61
C GLN A 61 1.54 -10.56 2.76
N ILE A 62 2.68 -10.09 2.23
CA ILE A 62 3.02 -8.66 2.18
C ILE A 62 1.91 -7.90 1.45
N HIS A 63 1.58 -8.33 0.23
CA HIS A 63 0.57 -7.67 -0.58
C HIS A 63 -0.77 -7.60 0.14
N LYS A 64 -1.24 -8.70 0.71
CA LYS A 64 -2.52 -8.75 1.42
C LYS A 64 -2.53 -7.80 2.62
N TYR A 65 -1.46 -7.80 3.41
CA TYR A 65 -1.33 -6.95 4.59
C TYR A 65 -1.33 -5.47 4.23
N PHE A 66 -0.44 -5.06 3.32
CA PHE A 66 -0.34 -3.66 2.91
C PHE A 66 -1.55 -3.21 2.11
N ASN A 67 -2.16 -4.06 1.28
CA ASN A 67 -3.38 -3.69 0.55
C ASN A 67 -4.54 -3.36 1.50
N ALA A 68 -4.76 -4.18 2.53
CA ALA A 68 -5.79 -3.90 3.54
C ALA A 68 -5.49 -2.62 4.31
N HIS A 69 -4.23 -2.43 4.71
CA HIS A 69 -3.80 -1.24 5.45
C HIS A 69 -3.91 0.05 4.61
N LEU A 70 -3.45 0.02 3.37
CA LEU A 70 -3.55 1.14 2.43
C LEU A 70 -5.01 1.49 2.14
N LYS A 71 -5.88 0.50 1.91
CA LYS A 71 -7.32 0.74 1.73
C LYS A 71 -7.96 1.39 2.94
N ALA A 72 -7.62 0.94 4.16
CA ALA A 72 -8.10 1.56 5.39
C ALA A 72 -7.58 3.00 5.52
N LYS A 73 -6.29 3.22 5.22
CA LYS A 73 -5.65 4.53 5.26
C LYS A 73 -6.28 5.52 4.27
N VAL A 74 -6.54 5.08 3.04
CA VAL A 74 -7.25 5.86 2.01
C VAL A 74 -8.63 6.29 2.52
N ARG A 75 -9.41 5.35 3.07
CA ARG A 75 -10.74 5.66 3.63
C ARG A 75 -10.65 6.66 4.78
N GLN A 76 -9.68 6.49 5.68
CA GLN A 76 -9.43 7.41 6.78
C GLN A 76 -9.10 8.82 6.26
N LEU A 77 -8.17 8.93 5.31
CA LEU A 77 -7.72 10.22 4.75
C LEU A 77 -8.86 10.93 4.00
N ARG A 78 -9.65 10.20 3.20
CA ARG A 78 -10.83 10.77 2.54
C ARG A 78 -11.90 11.25 3.53
N SER A 79 -12.10 10.51 4.63
CA SER A 79 -13.02 10.95 5.69
C SER A 79 -12.49 12.18 6.43
N GLU A 80 -11.19 12.22 6.69
CA GLU A 80 -10.54 13.37 7.31
C GLU A 80 -10.64 14.60 6.41
N LEU A 81 -10.40 14.47 5.11
CA LEU A 81 -10.53 15.55 4.14
C LEU A 81 -11.93 16.19 4.16
N LYS A 82 -13.00 15.39 4.26
CA LYS A 82 -14.39 15.88 4.32
C LYS A 82 -14.78 16.53 5.64
N THR A 83 -14.05 16.26 6.71
CA THR A 83 -14.40 16.69 8.07
C THR A 83 -13.40 17.68 8.65
N VAL A 84 -12.32 17.96 7.93
CA VAL A 84 -11.30 18.91 8.33
C VAL A 84 -11.91 20.30 8.39
N LYS A 85 -11.74 20.96 9.52
CA LYS A 85 -12.18 22.34 9.74
C LYS A 85 -11.02 23.16 10.28
N LYS A 86 -11.01 24.47 9.99
CA LYS A 86 -10.08 25.41 10.63
C LYS A 86 -10.23 25.36 12.14
N GLY A 87 -11.47 25.47 12.63
CA GLY A 87 -11.76 25.54 14.06
C GLY A 87 -10.94 26.64 14.74
N THR A 88 -10.21 26.28 15.80
CA THR A 88 -9.30 27.18 16.53
C THR A 88 -7.89 27.25 15.95
N LYS A 89 -7.59 26.51 14.88
CA LYS A 89 -6.27 26.51 14.23
C LYS A 89 -6.08 27.77 13.39
N SER A 90 -4.82 28.14 13.15
CA SER A 90 -4.51 29.16 12.14
C SER A 90 -4.86 28.65 10.74
N ILE A 91 -5.19 29.57 9.82
CA ILE A 91 -5.45 29.24 8.41
C ILE A 91 -4.30 28.44 7.81
N THR A 92 -3.05 28.84 8.05
CA THR A 92 -1.87 28.15 7.53
C THR A 92 -1.81 26.69 7.99
N LYS A 93 -2.06 26.42 9.27
CA LYS A 93 -2.07 25.04 9.80
C LYS A 93 -3.21 24.21 9.22
N PHE A 94 -4.37 24.82 9.01
CA PHE A 94 -5.52 24.17 8.41
C PHE A 94 -5.26 23.80 6.94
N VAL A 95 -4.83 24.76 6.12
CA VAL A 95 -4.53 24.53 4.70
C VAL A 95 -3.37 23.54 4.53
N LEU A 96 -2.32 23.64 5.37
CA LEU A 96 -1.22 22.68 5.35
C LEU A 96 -1.72 21.26 5.64
N ARG A 97 -2.68 21.09 6.56
CA ARG A 97 -3.25 19.78 6.84
C ARG A 97 -4.01 19.19 5.65
N VAL A 98 -4.77 20.01 4.92
CA VAL A 98 -5.44 19.58 3.69
C VAL A 98 -4.42 19.14 2.65
N ARG A 99 -3.35 19.91 2.46
CA ARG A 99 -2.25 19.56 1.55
C ARG A 99 -1.55 18.25 1.93
N GLU A 100 -1.22 18.07 3.21
CA GLU A 100 -0.62 16.81 3.70
C GLU A 100 -1.49 15.58 3.40
N ILE A 101 -2.81 15.72 3.55
CA ILE A 101 -3.76 14.65 3.21
C ILE A 101 -3.73 14.37 1.71
N ALA A 102 -3.76 15.41 0.87
CA ALA A 102 -3.69 15.30 -0.59
C ALA A 102 -2.38 14.63 -1.05
N ASP A 103 -1.24 15.10 -0.54
CA ASP A 103 0.09 14.55 -0.86
C ASP A 103 0.21 13.08 -0.45
N THR A 104 -0.34 12.73 0.73
CA THR A 104 -0.36 11.34 1.18
C THR A 104 -1.23 10.47 0.26
N LEU A 105 -2.41 10.95 -0.14
CA LEU A 105 -3.30 10.26 -1.08
C LEU A 105 -2.64 10.03 -2.45
N ILE A 106 -1.90 11.03 -2.96
CA ILE A 106 -1.08 10.91 -4.17
C ILE A 106 -0.03 9.80 -4.00
N SER A 107 0.70 9.78 -2.88
CA SER A 107 1.76 8.80 -2.63
C SER A 107 1.26 7.35 -2.57
N ILE A 108 -0.01 7.14 -2.21
CA ILE A 108 -0.66 5.82 -2.11
C ILE A 108 -1.37 5.42 -3.42
N GLY A 109 -1.38 6.31 -4.41
CA GLY A 109 -2.00 6.07 -5.73
C GLY A 109 -3.50 6.32 -5.78
N ASP A 110 -4.05 7.12 -4.87
CA ASP A 110 -5.46 7.54 -4.84
C ASP A 110 -5.58 9.08 -4.88
N PRO A 111 -5.10 9.75 -5.94
CA PRO A 111 -5.06 11.20 -5.99
C PRO A 111 -6.46 11.84 -5.96
N ILE A 112 -6.53 13.05 -5.39
CA ILE A 112 -7.71 13.92 -5.43
C ILE A 112 -7.44 15.11 -6.36
N THR A 113 -8.49 15.68 -6.92
CA THR A 113 -8.33 16.84 -7.81
C THR A 113 -7.96 18.10 -7.04
N GLU A 114 -7.39 19.10 -7.71
CA GLU A 114 -7.17 20.41 -7.10
C GLU A 114 -8.49 21.05 -6.67
N GLN A 115 -9.56 20.85 -7.45
CA GLN A 115 -10.90 21.33 -7.12
C GLN A 115 -11.42 20.71 -5.82
N ASP A 116 -11.26 19.39 -5.62
CA ASP A 116 -11.65 18.71 -4.37
C ASP A 116 -10.91 19.31 -3.16
N GLN A 117 -9.64 19.70 -3.34
CA GLN A 117 -8.86 20.35 -2.28
C GLN A 117 -9.38 21.75 -1.97
N ILE A 118 -9.70 22.54 -3.00
CA ILE A 118 -10.27 23.88 -2.85
C ILE A 118 -11.62 23.79 -2.13
N ASP A 119 -12.51 22.91 -2.57
CA ASP A 119 -13.83 22.74 -1.97
C ASP A 119 -13.71 22.31 -0.50
N SER A 120 -12.81 21.37 -0.19
CA SER A 120 -12.55 20.95 1.20
C SER A 120 -12.02 22.10 2.08
N ILE A 121 -11.21 23.00 1.51
CA ILE A 121 -10.73 24.20 2.21
C ILE A 121 -11.90 25.14 2.49
N LEU A 122 -12.71 25.45 1.48
CA LEU A 122 -13.81 26.40 1.58
C LEU A 122 -14.90 25.91 2.54
N GLU A 123 -15.29 24.64 2.47
CA GLU A 123 -16.24 24.00 3.39
C GLU A 123 -15.74 23.93 4.84
N GLY A 124 -14.42 23.92 5.04
CA GLY A 124 -13.77 23.85 6.35
C GLY A 124 -13.59 25.22 7.04
N LEU A 125 -13.91 26.33 6.36
CA LEU A 125 -13.80 27.68 6.92
C LEU A 125 -15.02 28.04 7.80
N PRO A 126 -14.83 28.80 8.90
CA PRO A 126 -15.94 29.33 9.69
C PRO A 126 -16.75 30.39 8.92
N GLU A 127 -17.98 30.64 9.38
CA GLU A 127 -18.92 31.59 8.75
C GLU A 127 -18.37 33.02 8.61
N GLU A 128 -17.38 33.41 9.43
CA GLU A 128 -16.67 34.68 9.33
C GLU A 128 -15.99 34.89 7.96
N TYR A 129 -15.74 33.81 7.20
CA TYR A 129 -15.17 33.85 5.85
C TYR A 129 -16.22 33.72 4.74
N ASN A 130 -17.52 33.65 5.05
CA ASN A 130 -18.58 33.49 4.03
C ASN A 130 -18.51 34.52 2.89
N PRO A 131 -18.23 35.83 3.12
CA PRO A 131 -18.10 36.79 2.03
C PRO A 131 -16.98 36.43 1.05
N PHE A 132 -15.86 35.90 1.55
CA PHE A 132 -14.75 35.44 0.73
C PHE A 132 -15.09 34.16 -0.03
N VAL A 133 -15.77 33.20 0.62
CA VAL A 133 -16.24 31.97 0.00
C VAL A 133 -17.19 32.28 -1.17
N MET A 134 -18.14 33.19 -0.97
CA MET A 134 -19.08 33.62 -2.01
C MET A 134 -18.39 34.30 -3.21
N MET A 135 -17.28 35.02 -2.99
CA MET A 135 -16.51 35.63 -4.07
C MET A 135 -15.80 34.59 -4.96
N ILE A 136 -15.46 33.42 -4.42
CA ILE A 136 -14.82 32.35 -5.20
C ILE A 136 -15.84 31.56 -6.03
N TYR A 137 -17.05 31.37 -5.49
CA TYR A 137 -18.13 30.65 -6.17
C TYR A 137 -19.02 31.51 -7.08
N GLY A 138 -18.99 32.84 -6.91
CA GLY A 138 -19.75 33.81 -7.73
C GLY A 138 -18.97 34.30 -8.93
#